data_AF-A0A7X4KLZ7-F1
#
_entry.id   AF-A0A7X4KLZ7-F1
#
_cell.length_a   1.000
_cell.length_b   1.000
_cell.length_c   1.000
_cell.angle_alpha   90.00
_cell.angle_beta   90.00
_cell.angle_gamma   90.00
#
_symmetry.space_group_name_H-M   'P 1'
#
loop_
_entity.id
_entity.type
_entity.pdbx_description
1 polymer ?
#
loop_
_entity_poly.entity_id
_entity_poly.type
_entity_poly.pdbx_seq_one_letter_code
_entity_poly.pdbx_strand_id
1 'polypeptide(L)'
;MSKKLNAESAPVLPPPASFEEAMAELAQLVTQMEAGQLPLEASVAAYARGSELVKYCAGQLDKVETQVKVLEGGMLKPFADTEELA
;
A
#
# COMPACT_ATOMS: atom_id res chain seq x y z
N MET A 1 -23.96 22.11 31.37
CA MET A 1 -22.50 22.08 31.14
C MET A 1 -22.19 20.94 30.19
N SER A 2 -22.15 21.22 28.89
CA SER A 2 -21.87 20.21 27.86
C SER A 2 -20.36 20.01 27.78
N LYS A 3 -19.86 18.99 28.47
CA LYS A 3 -18.47 18.55 28.40
C LYS A 3 -18.22 18.08 26.96
N LYS A 4 -17.58 18.93 26.17
CA LYS A 4 -17.11 18.60 24.81
C LYS A 4 -16.21 17.38 24.92
N LEU A 5 -16.60 16.29 24.29
CA LEU A 5 -15.75 15.12 24.10
C LEU A 5 -14.58 15.57 23.22
N ASN A 6 -13.41 15.74 23.84
CA ASN A 6 -12.16 16.06 23.17
C ASN A 6 -11.70 14.79 22.44
N ALA A 7 -12.06 14.68 21.16
CA ALA A 7 -11.45 13.73 20.24
C ALA A 7 -10.04 14.25 19.94
N GLU A 8 -9.12 14.03 20.88
CA GLU A 8 -7.71 14.35 20.71
C GLU A 8 -7.09 13.35 19.72
N SER A 9 -7.19 13.73 18.45
CA SER A 9 -6.25 13.49 17.35
C SER A 9 -5.30 12.30 17.52
N ALA A 10 -5.72 11.11 17.11
CA ALA A 10 -4.75 10.07 16.74
C ALA A 10 -3.85 10.62 15.63
N PRO A 11 -2.51 10.45 15.71
CA PRO A 11 -1.61 10.97 14.70
C PRO A 11 -1.85 10.22 13.40
N VAL A 12 -2.32 10.92 12.37
CA VAL A 12 -2.36 10.40 11.01
C VAL A 12 -0.91 10.32 10.55
N LEU A 13 -0.33 9.12 10.58
CA LEU A 13 1.03 8.89 10.13
C LEU A 13 1.12 9.14 8.62
N PRO A 14 2.19 9.79 8.15
CA PRO A 14 2.38 10.02 6.73
C PRO A 14 2.46 8.68 5.95
N PRO A 15 2.14 8.70 4.64
CA PRO A 15 2.31 7.53 3.81
C PRO A 15 3.78 7.09 3.75
N PRO A 16 4.06 5.78 3.62
CA PRO A 16 5.43 5.26 3.51
C PRO A 16 6.16 5.80 2.28
N ALA A 17 7.48 5.98 2.36
CA ALA A 17 8.26 6.46 1.23
C ALA A 17 8.52 5.36 0.18
N SER A 18 8.47 4.09 0.58
CA SER A 18 8.70 2.93 -0.29
C SER A 18 7.85 1.71 0.10
N PHE A 19 7.80 0.71 -0.78
CA PHE A 19 7.13 -0.57 -0.52
C PHE A 19 7.80 -1.32 0.65
N GLU A 20 9.11 -1.27 0.71
CA GLU A 20 9.96 -1.94 1.70
C GLU A 20 9.76 -1.33 3.08
N GLU A 21 9.66 0.00 3.17
CA GLU A 21 9.28 0.69 4.40
C GLU A 21 7.86 0.34 4.84
N ALA A 22 6.90 0.31 3.90
CA ALA A 22 5.52 -0.06 4.20
C ALA A 22 5.42 -1.49 4.75
N MET A 23 6.17 -2.42 4.16
CA MET A 23 6.25 -3.82 4.58
C MET A 23 6.93 -3.97 5.94
N ALA A 24 8.01 -3.22 6.19
CA ALA A 24 8.70 -3.24 7.48
C ALA A 24 7.79 -2.71 8.61
N GLU A 25 7.08 -1.61 8.36
CA GLU A 25 6.13 -1.05 9.31
C GLU A 25 4.97 -2.03 9.59
N LEU A 26 4.42 -2.65 8.53
CA LEU A 26 3.35 -3.64 8.66
C LEU A 26 3.79 -4.85 9.50
N ALA A 27 5.01 -5.37 9.28
CA ALA A 27 5.55 -6.49 10.05
C ALA A 27 5.72 -6.15 11.54
N GLN A 28 6.20 -4.95 11.84
CA GLN A 28 6.33 -4.46 13.22
C GLN A 28 4.95 -4.33 13.89
N LEU A 29 3.98 -3.80 13.16
CA LEU A 29 2.62 -3.61 13.65
C LEU A 29 1.93 -4.95 13.94
N VAL A 30 2.06 -5.93 13.04
CA VAL A 30 1.55 -7.29 13.26
C VAL A 30 2.21 -7.92 14.49
N THR A 31 3.53 -7.80 14.63
CA THR A 31 4.26 -8.33 15.80
C THR A 31 3.73 -7.74 17.12
N GLN A 32 3.42 -6.44 17.14
CA GLN A 32 2.84 -5.77 18.32
C GLN A 32 1.41 -6.26 18.60
N MET A 33 0.60 -6.48 17.57
CA MET A 33 -0.76 -7.02 17.69
C MET A 33 -0.76 -8.45 18.22
N GLU A 34 0.13 -9.30 17.71
CA GLU A 34 0.26 -10.70 18.14
C GLU A 34 0.80 -10.85 19.57
N ALA A 35 1.57 -9.87 20.05
CA ALA A 35 2.02 -9.83 21.44
C ALA A 35 0.86 -9.70 22.45
N GLY A 36 -0.33 -9.28 22.00
CA GLY A 36 -1.56 -9.28 22.82
C GLY A 36 -1.60 -8.25 23.96
N GLN A 37 -0.61 -7.36 24.04
CA GLN A 37 -0.47 -6.37 25.12
C GLN A 37 -1.08 -5.00 24.79
N LEU A 38 -1.66 -4.83 23.60
CA LEU A 38 -2.22 -3.55 23.15
C LEU A 38 -3.59 -3.30 23.81
N PRO A 39 -3.81 -2.11 24.40
CA PRO A 39 -5.14 -1.64 24.75
C PRO A 39 -6.09 -1.64 23.56
N LEU A 40 -7.40 -1.67 23.81
CA LEU A 40 -8.43 -1.74 22.75
C LEU A 40 -8.29 -0.59 21.75
N GLU A 41 -8.16 0.64 22.23
CA GLU A 41 -8.01 1.84 21.39
C GLU A 41 -6.75 1.76 20.52
N ALA A 42 -5.65 1.27 21.08
CA ALA A 42 -4.40 1.07 20.36
C ALA A 42 -4.51 -0.05 19.32
N SER A 43 -5.28 -1.10 19.61
CA SER A 43 -5.55 -2.20 18.67
C SER A 43 -6.37 -1.73 17.46
N VAL A 44 -7.36 -0.87 17.68
CA VAL A 44 -8.15 -0.27 16.60
C VAL A 44 -7.28 0.65 15.74
N ALA A 45 -6.43 1.47 16.36
CA ALA A 45 -5.49 2.33 15.64
C ALA A 45 -4.47 1.50 14.83
N ALA A 46 -3.92 0.44 15.42
CA ALA A 46 -3.01 -0.47 14.74
C ALA A 46 -3.69 -1.12 13.51
N TYR A 47 -4.92 -1.61 13.67
CA TYR A 47 -5.68 -2.17 12.55
C TYR A 47 -5.90 -1.15 11.43
N ALA A 48 -6.30 0.08 11.77
CA ALA A 48 -6.52 1.13 10.78
C ALA A 48 -5.23 1.41 9.99
N ARG A 49 -4.10 1.56 10.68
CA ARG A 49 -2.80 1.77 10.03
C ARG A 49 -2.38 0.56 9.18
N GLY A 50 -2.55 -0.66 9.69
CA GLY A 50 -2.27 -1.88 8.94
C GLY A 50 -3.08 -1.96 7.64
N SER A 51 -4.35 -1.55 7.66
CA SER A 51 -5.20 -1.49 6.46
C SER A 51 -4.67 -0.50 5.42
N GLU A 52 -4.19 0.67 5.86
CA GLU A 52 -3.57 1.66 4.97
C GLU A 52 -2.29 1.13 4.33
N LEU A 53 -1.42 0.49 5.12
CA LEU A 53 -0.17 -0.11 4.63
C LEU A 53 -0.44 -1.21 3.60
N VAL A 54 -1.41 -2.10 3.87
CA VAL A 54 -1.81 -3.15 2.92
C VAL A 54 -2.31 -2.55 1.60
N LYS A 55 -3.15 -1.51 1.66
CA LYS A 55 -3.64 -0.81 0.47
C LYS A 55 -2.51 -0.17 -0.33
N TYR A 56 -1.56 0.46 0.36
CA TYR A 56 -0.37 1.04 -0.27
C TYR A 56 0.44 -0.03 -1.00
N CYS A 57 0.76 -1.14 -0.32
CA CYS A 57 1.52 -2.23 -0.92
C CYS A 57 0.83 -2.82 -2.15
N ALA A 58 -0.48 -3.08 -2.08
CA ALA A 58 -1.26 -3.58 -3.20
C ALA A 58 -1.22 -2.60 -4.40
N GLY A 59 -1.37 -1.29 -4.14
CA GLY A 59 -1.31 -0.27 -5.19
C GLY A 59 0.08 -0.15 -5.83
N GLN A 60 1.16 -0.39 -5.09
CA GLN A 60 2.51 -0.39 -5.65
C GLN A 60 2.73 -1.60 -6.58
N LEU A 61 2.25 -2.79 -6.18
CA LEU A 61 2.34 -4.00 -7.01
C LEU A 61 1.52 -3.86 -8.30
N ASP A 62 0.31 -3.31 -8.23
CA ASP A 62 -0.55 -3.07 -9.40
C ASP A 62 0.10 -2.11 -10.43
N LYS A 63 0.77 -1.06 -9.94
CA LYS A 63 1.55 -0.16 -10.80
C LYS A 63 2.69 -0.88 -11.51
N VAL A 64 3.42 -1.74 -10.80
CA VAL A 64 4.53 -2.51 -11.37
C VAL A 64 4.00 -3.51 -12.40
N GLU A 65 2.92 -4.23 -12.08
CA GLU A 65 2.28 -5.17 -13.00
C GLU A 65 1.83 -4.48 -14.29
N THR A 66 1.21 -3.30 -14.17
CA THR A 66 0.78 -2.51 -15.33
C THR A 66 1.98 -2.06 -16.18
N GLN A 67 3.08 -1.64 -15.56
CA GLN A 67 4.31 -1.26 -16.28
C GLN A 67 4.89 -2.45 -17.04
N VAL A 68 4.96 -3.62 -16.42
CA VAL A 68 5.43 -4.85 -17.07
C VAL A 68 4.59 -5.20 -18.29
N LYS A 69 3.25 -5.17 -18.16
CA LYS A 69 2.33 -5.43 -19.29
C LYS A 69 2.53 -4.48 -20.47
N VAL A 70 2.75 -3.19 -20.19
CA VAL A 70 3.03 -2.19 -21.24
C VAL A 70 4.36 -2.47 -21.95
N LEU A 71 5.39 -2.86 -21.20
CA LEU A 71 6.68 -3.23 -21.79
C LEU A 71 6.57 -4.48 -22.66
N GLU A 72 5.86 -5.51 -22.21
CA GLU A 72 5.60 -6.74 -22.97
C GLU A 72 4.81 -6.45 -24.26
N GLY A 73 3.73 -5.67 -24.17
CA GLY A 73 2.95 -5.24 -25.34
C GLY A 73 3.74 -4.33 -26.29
N GLY A 74 4.68 -3.54 -25.76
CA GLY A 74 5.58 -2.68 -26.53
C GLY A 74 6.69 -3.44 -27.26
N MET A 75 7.14 -4.57 -26.72
CA MET A 75 8.08 -5.49 -27.39
C MET A 75 7.43 -6.27 -28.54
N LEU A 76 6.13 -6.53 -28.46
CA LEU A 76 5.39 -7.32 -29.45
C LEU A 76 4.79 -6.49 -30.60
N LYS A 77 5.36 -5.32 -30.94
CA LYS A 77 4.93 -4.63 -32.16
C LYS A 77 5.07 -5.61 -33.34
N PRO A 78 3.98 -5.92 -34.06
CA PRO A 78 4.09 -6.67 -35.29
C PRO A 78 5.06 -5.91 -36.18
N PHE A 79 6.11 -6.58 -36.65
CA PHE A 79 6.79 -6.13 -37.85
C PHE A 79 5.69 -6.15 -38.91
N ALA A 80 5.12 -4.98 -39.22
CA ALA A 80 4.27 -4.85 -40.38
C ALA A 80 5.19 -5.17 -41.56
N ASP A 81 5.03 -6.37 -42.12
CA ASP A 81 5.72 -6.84 -43.31
C ASP A 81 5.59 -5.74 -44.35
N THR A 82 6.67 -4.98 -44.47
CA THR A 82 6.86 -4.04 -45.56
C THR A 82 7.34 -4.87 -46.73
N GLU A 83 6.48 -5.77 -47.20
CA GLU A 83 6.60 -6.36 -48.54
C GLU A 83 5.54 -5.69 -49.41
N GLU A 84 5.83 -4.42 -49.68
CA GLU A 84 5.67 -3.85 -51.01
C GLU A 84 6.38 -4.79 -52.01
N LEU A 85 5.63 -5.72 -52.59
CA LEU A 85 6.02 -6.40 -53.83
C LEU A 85 4.84 -6.32 -54.80
N ALA A 86 4.94 -5.29 -55.64
CA ALA A 86 4.63 -5.25 -57.06
C ALA A 86 3.79 -6.40 -57.66
#